data_AF-A0A7J9QQT5-F1
#
_entry.id   AF-A0A7J9QQT5-F1
#
_cell.length_a   1.000
_cell.length_b   1.000
_cell.length_c   1.000
_cell.angle_alpha   90.00
_cell.angle_beta   90.00
_cell.angle_gamma   90.00
#
_symmetry.space_group_name_H-M   'P 1'
#
loop_
_entity.id
_entity.type
_entity.pdbx_description
1 polymer ?
#
loop_
_entity_poly.entity_id
_entity_poly.type
_entity_poly.pdbx_seq_one_letter_code
_entity_poly.pdbx_strand_id
1 'polypeptide(L)'
;MTQDENKEGIKGMANPRRYGIERVAYILMRLSGLGLLGYFVAHNYETSNILKGRMGWDEFLQLTQTTEGHIFMAIVIAMCVFHTVNGIRVMMGHVGVGVGQPARPDYPYTPASQNYRHKIGIYSAIILSAVAMMYGLAVMFGE
;
A
#
# COMPACT_ATOMS: atom_id res chain seq x y z
N MET A 1 -27.92 -8.42 1.96
CA MET A 1 -27.04 -9.45 1.40
C MET A 1 -27.90 -10.41 0.61
N THR A 2 -27.77 -10.43 -0.71
CA THR A 2 -28.38 -11.49 -1.53
C THR A 2 -27.57 -12.78 -1.35
N GLN A 3 -28.23 -13.94 -1.46
CA GLN A 3 -27.62 -15.24 -1.15
C GLN A 3 -26.37 -15.59 -2.00
N ASP A 4 -26.15 -14.88 -3.12
CA ASP A 4 -25.03 -15.07 -4.03
C ASP A 4 -23.79 -14.20 -3.74
N GLU A 5 -23.87 -13.17 -2.90
CA GLU A 5 -22.68 -12.34 -2.57
C GLU A 5 -21.52 -13.16 -2.00
N ASN A 6 -21.82 -14.26 -1.30
CA ASN A 6 -20.84 -15.11 -0.63
C ASN A 6 -20.19 -16.16 -1.56
N LYS A 7 -20.59 -16.27 -2.83
CA LYS A 7 -20.08 -17.29 -3.77
C LYS A 7 -19.06 -16.77 -4.78
N GLU A 8 -18.71 -15.49 -4.73
CA GLU A 8 -17.90 -14.85 -5.78
C GLU A 8 -16.39 -15.13 -5.71
N GLY A 9 -15.91 -15.74 -4.63
CA GLY A 9 -14.52 -16.15 -4.47
C GLY A 9 -13.50 -15.03 -4.77
N ILE A 10 -12.47 -15.35 -5.56
CA ILE A 10 -11.39 -14.41 -5.95
C ILE A 10 -11.95 -13.22 -6.74
N LYS A 11 -12.97 -13.43 -7.58
CA LYS A 11 -13.59 -12.37 -8.38
C LYS A 11 -14.29 -11.35 -7.48
N GLY A 12 -14.97 -11.81 -6.42
CA GLY A 12 -15.58 -10.95 -5.42
C GLY A 12 -14.54 -10.20 -4.58
N MET A 13 -13.42 -10.86 -4.26
CA MET A 13 -12.30 -10.27 -3.54
C MET A 13 -11.61 -9.14 -4.32
N ALA A 14 -11.47 -9.30 -5.65
CA ALA A 14 -10.83 -8.33 -6.53
C ALA A 14 -11.77 -7.21 -7.01
N ASN A 15 -13.07 -7.28 -6.70
CA ASN A 15 -14.04 -6.29 -7.15
C ASN A 15 -13.96 -4.99 -6.31
N PRO A 16 -13.52 -3.85 -6.88
CA PRO A 16 -13.35 -2.61 -6.14
C PRO A 16 -14.68 -1.87 -5.88
N ARG A 17 -15.77 -2.25 -6.55
CA ARG A 17 -17.02 -1.47 -6.58
C ARG A 17 -17.91 -1.65 -5.34
N ARG A 18 -17.62 -2.62 -4.48
CA ARG A 18 -18.40 -2.88 -3.26
C ARG A 18 -17.76 -2.22 -2.06
N TYR A 19 -18.56 -1.81 -1.06
CA TYR A 19 -18.07 -1.33 0.24
C TYR A 19 -17.20 -0.06 0.20
N GLY A 20 -17.35 0.79 -0.81
CA GLY A 20 -16.79 2.15 -0.82
C GLY A 20 -15.26 2.24 -0.87
N ILE A 21 -14.71 3.26 -0.22
CA ILE A 21 -13.27 3.58 -0.23
C ILE A 21 -12.45 2.54 0.54
N GLU A 22 -13.08 1.88 1.52
CA GLU A 22 -12.52 0.81 2.33
C GLU A 22 -12.06 -0.36 1.45
N ARG A 23 -12.85 -0.72 0.44
CA ARG A 23 -12.51 -1.79 -0.51
C ARG A 23 -11.34 -1.41 -1.40
N VAL A 24 -11.28 -0.15 -1.85
CA VAL A 24 -10.13 0.34 -2.64
C VAL A 24 -8.86 0.28 -1.78
N ALA A 25 -8.90 0.79 -0.55
CA ALA A 25 -7.77 0.73 0.37
C ALA A 25 -7.34 -0.72 0.69
N TYR A 26 -8.28 -1.66 0.79
CA TYR A 26 -8.02 -3.09 0.96
C TYR A 26 -7.27 -3.68 -0.24
N ILE A 27 -7.76 -3.43 -1.46
CA ILE A 27 -7.14 -3.97 -2.68
C ILE A 27 -5.73 -3.39 -2.84
N LEU A 28 -5.58 -2.08 -2.68
CA LEU A 28 -4.28 -1.41 -2.77
C LEU A 28 -3.29 -1.94 -1.73
N MET A 29 -3.72 -2.24 -0.49
CA MET A 29 -2.85 -2.81 0.54
C MET A 29 -2.29 -4.18 0.11
N ARG A 30 -3.13 -5.00 -0.51
CA ARG A 30 -2.73 -6.33 -0.98
C ARG A 30 -1.82 -6.26 -2.20
N LEU A 31 -2.20 -5.47 -3.21
CA LEU A 31 -1.41 -5.34 -4.43
C LEU A 31 -0.03 -4.70 -4.14
N SER A 32 0.01 -3.64 -3.32
CA SER A 32 1.29 -3.06 -2.89
C SER A 32 2.12 -4.05 -2.08
N GLY A 33 1.53 -4.88 -1.22
CA GLY A 33 2.27 -5.90 -0.48
C GLY A 33 2.89 -6.97 -1.38
N LEU A 34 2.14 -7.47 -2.37
CA LEU A 34 2.65 -8.43 -3.35
C LEU A 34 3.73 -7.80 -4.24
N GLY A 35 3.54 -6.56 -4.68
CA GLY A 35 4.54 -5.81 -5.45
C GLY A 35 5.82 -5.57 -4.66
N LEU A 36 5.71 -5.15 -3.39
CA LEU A 36 6.85 -4.95 -2.50
C LEU A 36 7.55 -6.25 -2.13
N LEU A 37 6.84 -7.38 -2.01
CA LEU A 37 7.46 -8.68 -1.81
C LEU A 37 8.34 -9.06 -3.02
N GLY A 38 7.83 -8.87 -4.24
CA GLY A 38 8.62 -9.08 -5.45
C GLY A 38 9.81 -8.12 -5.54
N TYR A 39 9.56 -6.83 -5.27
CA TYR A 39 10.62 -5.82 -5.24
C TYR A 39 11.66 -6.10 -4.16
N PHE A 40 11.28 -6.59 -2.98
CA PHE A 40 12.22 -6.93 -1.91
C PHE A 40 13.26 -7.95 -2.38
N VAL A 41 12.83 -8.98 -3.11
CA VAL A 41 13.76 -9.97 -3.71
C VAL A 41 14.65 -9.30 -4.76
N ALA A 42 14.06 -8.51 -5.67
CA ALA A 42 14.81 -7.80 -6.71
C ALA A 42 15.80 -6.78 -6.13
N HIS A 43 15.44 -6.11 -5.04
CA HIS A 43 16.25 -5.10 -4.36
C HIS A 43 17.42 -5.76 -3.61
N ASN A 44 17.21 -6.92 -2.97
CA ASN A 44 18.32 -7.69 -2.41
C ASN A 44 19.33 -8.09 -3.51
N TYR A 45 18.83 -8.52 -4.68
CA TYR A 45 19.70 -8.82 -5.82
C TYR A 45 20.44 -7.57 -6.32
N GLU A 46 19.75 -6.46 -6.51
CA GLU A 46 20.32 -5.17 -6.91
C GLU A 46 21.44 -4.74 -5.95
N THR A 47 21.13 -4.67 -4.65
CA THR A 47 22.07 -4.27 -3.59
C THR A 47 23.26 -5.23 -3.49
N SER A 48 23.09 -6.53 -3.82
CA SER A 48 24.19 -7.49 -3.83
C SER A 48 25.29 -7.15 -4.85
N ASN A 49 25.01 -6.32 -5.87
CA ASN A 49 26.03 -5.89 -6.84
C ASN A 49 27.13 -5.02 -6.20
N ILE A 50 26.92 -4.47 -5.00
CA ILE A 50 27.98 -3.81 -4.22
C ILE A 50 29.18 -4.76 -4.01
N LEU A 51 28.94 -6.08 -3.89
CA LEU A 51 29.99 -7.08 -3.73
C LEU A 51 30.85 -7.27 -4.99
N LYS A 52 30.39 -6.82 -6.16
CA LYS A 52 31.15 -6.85 -7.42
C LYS A 52 32.11 -5.66 -7.56
N GLY A 53 32.17 -4.79 -6.54
CA GLY A 53 32.98 -3.59 -6.55
C GLY A 53 32.37 -2.47 -7.39
N ARG A 54 33.14 -1.38 -7.57
CA ARG A 54 32.66 -0.13 -8.16
C ARG A 54 32.06 -0.31 -9.56
N MET A 55 32.68 -1.13 -10.40
CA MET A 55 32.21 -1.35 -11.77
C MET A 55 30.79 -1.97 -11.80
N GLY A 56 30.54 -3.01 -11.00
CA GLY A 56 29.22 -3.64 -10.94
C GLY A 56 28.15 -2.76 -10.28
N TRP A 57 28.56 -1.88 -9.36
CA TRP A 57 27.66 -0.88 -8.76
C TRP A 57 27.30 0.23 -9.77
N ASP A 58 28.29 0.76 -10.47
CA ASP A 58 28.10 1.85 -11.45
C ASP A 58 27.24 1.39 -12.65
N GLU A 59 27.39 0.14 -13.10
CA GLU A 59 26.51 -0.45 -14.13
C GLU A 59 25.03 -0.49 -13.69
N PHE A 60 24.77 -0.85 -12.43
CA PHE A 60 23.39 -0.91 -11.93
C PHE A 60 22.82 0.48 -11.66
N LEU A 61 23.65 1.42 -11.18
CA LEU A 61 23.25 2.82 -11.05
C LEU A 61 22.81 3.41 -12.38
N GLN A 62 23.52 3.13 -13.49
CA GLN A 62 23.13 3.63 -14.81
C GLN A 62 21.70 3.21 -15.19
N LEU A 63 21.27 2.00 -14.84
CA LEU A 63 19.90 1.53 -15.06
C LEU A 63 18.89 2.36 -14.26
N THR A 64 19.17 2.59 -12.98
CA THR A 64 18.24 3.30 -12.10
C THR A 64 18.17 4.79 -12.37
N GLN A 65 19.21 5.39 -12.98
CA GLN A 65 19.26 6.80 -13.37
C GLN A 65 18.60 7.11 -14.72
N THR A 66 18.03 6.13 -15.41
CA THR A 66 17.21 6.37 -16.61
C THR A 66 15.82 6.88 -16.24
N THR A 67 15.14 7.56 -17.17
CA THR A 67 13.74 7.96 -17.00
C THR A 67 12.83 6.77 -16.66
N GLU A 68 13.06 5.63 -17.31
CA GLU A 68 12.31 4.39 -17.06
C GLU A 68 12.60 3.84 -15.66
N GLY A 69 13.86 3.87 -15.24
CA GLY A 69 14.29 3.55 -13.88
C GLY A 69 13.61 4.45 -12.84
N HIS A 70 13.53 5.76 -13.09
CA HIS A 70 12.84 6.69 -12.20
C HIS A 70 11.33 6.43 -12.13
N ILE A 71 10.67 6.11 -13.25
CA ILE A 71 9.24 5.73 -13.25
C ILE A 71 9.02 4.46 -12.43
N PHE A 72 9.87 3.45 -12.62
CA PHE A 72 9.78 2.20 -11.84
C PHE A 72 9.97 2.46 -10.35
N MET A 73 11.00 3.21 -9.97
CA MET A 73 11.27 3.57 -8.58
C MET A 73 10.15 4.42 -7.98
N ALA A 74 9.55 5.34 -8.75
CA ALA A 74 8.38 6.10 -8.32
C ALA A 74 7.18 5.20 -7.99
N ILE A 75 6.93 4.16 -8.80
CA ILE A 75 5.88 3.17 -8.51
C ILE A 75 6.22 2.38 -7.23
N VAL A 76 7.47 1.96 -7.04
CA VAL A 76 7.93 1.29 -5.82
C VAL A 76 7.76 2.18 -4.59
N ILE A 77 8.13 3.46 -4.68
CA ILE A 77 7.92 4.45 -3.61
C ILE A 77 6.44 4.58 -3.31
N ALA A 78 5.58 4.76 -4.32
CA ALA A 78 4.12 4.85 -4.15
C ALA A 78 3.56 3.62 -3.42
N MET A 79 3.98 2.41 -3.81
CA MET A 79 3.60 1.18 -3.12
C MET A 79 4.10 1.19 -1.67
N CYS A 80 5.36 1.53 -1.42
CA CYS A 80 5.97 1.55 -0.09
C CYS A 80 5.28 2.52 0.87
N VAL A 81 5.09 3.78 0.46
CA VAL A 81 4.48 4.81 1.30
C VAL A 81 3.01 4.53 1.56
N PHE A 82 2.27 4.04 0.56
CA PHE A 82 0.89 3.62 0.78
C PHE A 82 0.81 2.40 1.71
N HIS A 83 1.55 1.34 1.42
CA HIS A 83 1.52 0.09 2.19
C HIS A 83 1.87 0.33 3.66
N THR A 84 2.90 1.13 3.90
CA THR A 84 3.35 1.48 5.26
C THR A 84 2.30 2.29 6.01
N VAL A 85 1.86 3.42 5.45
CA VAL A 85 0.93 4.33 6.15
C VAL A 85 -0.44 3.67 6.34
N ASN A 86 -0.97 3.00 5.30
CA ASN A 86 -2.23 2.26 5.37
C ASN A 86 -2.11 1.08 6.34
N GLY A 87 -0.96 0.39 6.37
CA GLY A 87 -0.66 -0.68 7.31
C GLY A 87 -0.67 -0.21 8.76
N ILE A 88 0.02 0.89 9.08
CA ILE A 88 0.00 1.52 10.42
C ILE A 88 -1.44 1.84 10.84
N ARG A 89 -2.24 2.42 9.94
CA ARG A 89 -3.66 2.69 10.23
C ARG A 89 -4.43 1.40 10.56
N VAL A 90 -4.22 0.30 9.82
CA VAL A 90 -4.85 -0.99 10.13
C VAL A 90 -4.39 -1.52 11.48
N MET A 91 -3.10 -1.42 11.80
CA MET A 91 -2.54 -1.85 13.09
C MET A 91 -3.15 -1.07 14.25
N MET A 92 -3.27 0.27 14.12
CA MET A 92 -3.96 1.10 15.11
C MET A 92 -5.42 0.68 15.28
N GLY A 93 -6.10 0.38 14.17
CA GLY A 93 -7.48 -0.10 14.19
C GLY A 93 -7.64 -1.45 14.89
N HIS A 94 -6.67 -2.35 14.76
CA HIS A 94 -6.67 -3.65 15.43
C HIS A 94 -6.64 -3.52 16.95
N VAL A 95 -5.85 -2.58 17.48
CA VAL A 95 -5.77 -2.30 18.93
C VAL A 95 -6.85 -1.32 19.43
N GLY A 96 -7.82 -0.97 18.58
CA GLY A 96 -8.93 -0.08 18.91
C GLY A 96 -8.57 1.42 18.99
N VAL A 97 -7.38 1.81 18.53
CA VAL A 97 -6.92 3.19 18.50
C VAL A 97 -7.39 3.87 17.21
N GLY A 98 -7.91 5.10 17.33
CA GLY A 98 -8.34 5.91 16.20
C GLY A 98 -9.73 5.58 15.65
N VAL A 99 -10.11 4.29 15.56
CA VAL A 99 -11.39 3.83 14.97
C VAL A 99 -12.43 3.33 15.99
N GLY A 100 -12.05 3.19 17.27
CA GLY A 100 -12.92 2.67 18.33
C GLY A 100 -12.62 1.21 18.69
N GLN A 101 -13.07 0.79 19.88
CA GLN A 101 -12.84 -0.56 20.39
C GLN A 101 -13.68 -1.60 19.64
N PRO A 102 -13.16 -2.83 19.45
CA PRO A 102 -13.96 -3.94 18.96
C PRO A 102 -15.21 -4.14 19.83
N ALA A 103 -16.38 -4.16 19.20
CA ALA A 103 -17.64 -4.46 19.86
C ALA A 103 -18.08 -5.89 19.54
N ARG A 104 -18.85 -6.50 20.44
CA ARG A 104 -19.50 -7.78 20.17
C ARG A 104 -20.44 -7.61 18.97
N PRO A 105 -20.38 -8.48 17.96
CA PRO A 105 -21.33 -8.46 16.86
C PRO A 105 -22.66 -9.02 17.37
N ASP A 106 -23.50 -8.15 17.93
CA ASP A 106 -24.88 -8.48 18.31
C ASP A 106 -25.83 -8.15 17.15
N TYR A 107 -26.88 -8.96 16.98
CA TYR A 107 -27.86 -8.71 15.94
C TYR A 107 -28.69 -7.45 16.30
N PRO A 108 -28.90 -6.51 15.36
CA PRO A 108 -28.46 -6.51 13.96
C PRO A 108 -26.96 -6.18 13.83
N TYR A 109 -26.23 -7.00 13.06
CA TYR A 109 -24.77 -6.92 12.92
C TYR A 109 -24.31 -5.60 12.28
N THR A 110 -24.19 -4.55 13.09
CA THR A 110 -23.63 -3.27 12.66
C THR A 110 -22.13 -3.26 12.91
N PRO A 111 -21.29 -3.11 11.87
CA PRO A 111 -19.85 -3.12 12.04
C PRO A 111 -19.38 -1.87 12.80
N ALA A 112 -18.97 -2.05 14.06
CA ALA A 112 -18.51 -0.96 14.93
C ALA A 112 -17.31 -0.19 14.38
N SER A 113 -16.46 -0.85 13.59
CA SER A 113 -15.27 -0.26 12.98
C SER A 113 -15.54 0.53 11.70
N GLN A 114 -16.74 0.41 11.09
CA GLN A 114 -17.10 1.10 9.86
C GLN A 114 -17.80 2.44 10.17
N ASN A 115 -17.09 3.30 10.89
CA ASN A 115 -17.58 4.62 11.32
C ASN A 115 -16.81 5.77 10.65
N TYR A 116 -17.22 7.01 10.91
CA TYR A 116 -16.58 8.19 10.31
C TYR A 116 -15.09 8.32 10.66
N ARG A 117 -14.66 7.87 11.84
CA ARG A 117 -13.25 7.92 12.28
C ARG A 117 -12.39 6.99 11.43
N HIS A 118 -12.92 5.83 11.06
CA HIS A 118 -12.27 4.92 10.11
C HIS A 118 -12.09 5.56 8.73
N LYS A 119 -13.13 6.21 8.20
CA LYS A 119 -13.06 6.92 6.92
C LYS A 119 -12.03 8.05 6.94
N ILE A 120 -12.02 8.86 8.00
CA ILE A 120 -10.99 9.87 8.20
C ILE A 120 -9.60 9.22 8.20
N GLY A 121 -9.42 8.11 8.92
CA GLY A 121 -8.16 7.37 8.90
C GLY A 121 -7.70 6.91 7.51
N ILE A 122 -8.63 6.52 6.64
CA ILE A 122 -8.33 6.18 5.24
C ILE A 122 -7.88 7.42 4.47
N TYR A 123 -8.62 8.52 4.56
CA TYR A 123 -8.26 9.76 3.85
C TYR A 123 -6.93 10.34 4.36
N SER A 124 -6.71 10.34 5.67
CA SER A 124 -5.43 10.76 6.27
C SER A 124 -4.27 9.90 5.76
N ALA A 125 -4.47 8.58 5.65
CA ALA A 125 -3.45 7.70 5.10
C ALA A 125 -3.13 8.04 3.63
N ILE A 126 -4.17 8.24 2.80
CA ILE A 126 -4.00 8.62 1.39
C ILE A 126 -3.26 9.96 1.27
N ILE A 127 -3.63 10.97 2.06
CA ILE A 127 -3.00 12.30 2.03
C ILE A 127 -1.53 12.20 2.45
N LEU A 128 -1.23 11.52 3.56
CA LEU A 128 0.14 11.37 4.02
C LEU A 128 1.01 10.61 3.01
N SER A 129 0.48 9.54 2.43
CA SER A 129 1.14 8.80 1.34
C SER A 129 1.36 9.68 0.11
N ALA A 130 0.39 10.53 -0.27
CA ALA A 130 0.53 11.45 -1.39
C ALA A 130 1.61 12.51 -1.13
N VAL A 131 1.69 13.06 0.09
CA VAL A 131 2.75 14.01 0.48
C VAL A 131 4.13 13.35 0.43
N ALA A 132 4.28 12.15 0.99
CA ALA A 132 5.53 11.41 0.93
C ALA A 132 5.92 11.07 -0.53
N MET A 133 4.94 10.72 -1.36
CA MET A 133 5.13 10.46 -2.78
C MET A 133 5.56 11.71 -3.55
N MET A 134 4.98 12.89 -3.27
CA MET A 134 5.40 14.16 -3.88
C MET A 134 6.86 14.46 -3.58
N TYR A 135 7.30 14.24 -2.34
CA TYR A 135 8.71 14.38 -1.98
C TYR A 135 9.59 13.37 -2.75
N GLY A 136 9.17 12.10 -2.83
CA GLY A 136 9.89 11.09 -3.60
C GLY A 136 10.02 11.46 -5.08
N LEU A 137 8.95 11.93 -5.71
CA LEU A 137 8.98 12.40 -7.10
C LEU A 137 9.89 13.61 -7.28
N ALA A 138 9.86 14.56 -6.34
CA ALA A 138 10.73 15.73 -6.38
C ALA A 138 12.21 15.34 -6.26
N VAL A 139 12.56 14.32 -5.49
CA VAL A 139 13.94 13.80 -5.40
C VAL A 139 14.34 13.06 -6.67
N MET A 140 13.42 12.31 -7.29
CA MET A 140 13.73 11.50 -8.48
C MET A 140 13.78 12.32 -9.79
N PHE A 141 13.00 13.41 -9.87
CA PHE A 141 12.86 14.21 -11.09
C PHE A 141 13.26 15.68 -10.92
N GLY A 142 13.61 16.10 -9.71
CA GLY A 142 14.19 17.41 -9.46
C GLY A 142 15.65 17.42 -9.86
N GLU A 143 16.06 18.46 -10.59
CA GLU A 143 17.46 18.74 -10.91
C GLU A 143 18.31 18.99 -9.66
#